data_AF-A0A1Q6A6Q9-F1
#
_entry.id   AF-A0A1Q6A6Q9-F1
#
_cell.length_a   1.000
_cell.length_b   1.000
_cell.length_c   1.000
_cell.angle_alpha   90.00
_cell.angle_beta   90.00
_cell.angle_gamma   90.00
#
_symmetry.space_group_name_H-M   'P 1'
#
loop_
_entity.id
_entity.type
_entity.pdbx_description
1 polymer ?
#
loop_
_entity_poly.entity_id
_entity_poly.type
_entity_poly.pdbx_seq_one_letter_code
_entity_poly.pdbx_strand_id
1 'polypeptide(L)' 'MTANGDATYDRYQTPYLGTFIDVQRAGYNFNILNTFQPNSKLSLEIPNLYKSKRVVLARTINSKYHADAAFKYSLWNN' A
#
# COMPACT_ATOMS: atom_id res chain seq x y z
N MET A 1 16.53 -4.98 -1.46
CA MET A 1 15.12 -5.42 -1.31
C MET A 1 14.60 -4.80 -0.03
N THR A 2 13.48 -4.07 -0.13
CA THR A 2 12.85 -3.42 1.02
C THR A 2 11.44 -3.96 1.14
N ALA A 3 11.06 -4.45 2.30
CA ALA A 3 9.71 -4.89 2.59
C ALA A 3 9.19 -4.12 3.78
N ASN A 4 8.08 -3.42 3.59
CA ASN A 4 7.41 -2.64 4.62
C ASN A 4 5.98 -3.17 4.77
N GLY A 5 5.54 -3.31 6.02
CA GLY A 5 4.16 -3.66 6.32
C GLY A 5 3.59 -2.68 7.33
N ASP A 6 2.36 -2.25 7.12
CA ASP A 6 1.62 -1.41 8.04
C ASP A 6 0.30 -2.07 8.42
N ALA A 7 0.09 -2.21 9.72
CA ALA A 7 -1.17 -2.62 10.30
C ALA A 7 -1.90 -1.37 10.79
N THR A 8 -3.15 -1.21 10.38
CA THR A 8 -4.00 -0.08 10.77
C THR A 8 -5.18 -0.61 11.56
N TYR A 9 -5.40 -0.05 12.75
CA TYR A 9 -6.61 -0.23 13.54
C TYR A 9 -7.09 1.15 13.99
N ASP A 10 -8.16 1.63 13.37
CA ASP A 10 -8.77 2.91 13.70
C ASP A 10 -10.17 2.69 14.27
N ARG A 11 -10.47 3.41 15.35
CA ARG A 11 -11.83 3.55 15.89
C ARG A 11 -12.20 5.02 15.87
N TYR A 12 -13.31 5.35 15.22
CA TYR A 12 -13.82 6.72 15.19
C TYR A 12 -15.33 6.70 15.22
N GLN A 13 -15.93 7.74 15.82
CA GLN A 13 -17.37 7.92 15.83
C GLN A 13 -17.77 8.73 14.60
N THR A 14 -18.72 8.21 13.84
CA THR A 14 -19.33 8.96 12.73
C THR A 14 -20.81 9.19 13.02
N PRO A 15 -21.34 10.39 12.78
CA PRO A 15 -22.78 10.62 12.82
C PRO A 15 -23.43 9.89 11.63
N TYR A 16 -24.43 9.07 11.91
CA TYR A 16 -25.27 8.38 10.93
C TYR A 16 -26.73 8.49 11.36
N LEU A 17 -27.56 9.14 10.54
CA LEU A 17 -28.99 9.38 10.81
C LEU A 17 -29.28 9.96 12.21
N GLY A 18 -28.44 10.87 12.70
CA GLY A 18 -28.61 11.51 14.01
C GLY A 18 -28.08 10.70 15.21
N THR A 19 -27.48 9.52 14.98
CA THR A 19 -26.83 8.72 16.02
C THR A 19 -25.32 8.60 15.76
N PHE A 20 -24.51 8.62 16.80
CA PHE A 20 -23.08 8.33 16.69
C PHE A 20 -22.88 6.83 16.72
N ILE A 21 -22.29 6.29 15.67
CA ILE A 21 -21.97 4.86 15.59
C ILE A 21 -20.45 4.71 15.68
N ASP A 22 -20.00 3.79 16.52
CA ASP A 22 -18.60 3.40 16.62
C ASP A 22 -18.16 2.62 15.38
N VAL A 23 -17.32 3.25 14.55
CA VAL A 23 -16.73 2.61 13.38
C VAL A 23 -15.41 2.00 13.79
N GLN A 24 -15.26 0.69 13.58
CA GLN A 24 -13.97 0.01 13.69
C GLN A 24 -13.45 -0.32 12.30
N ARG A 25 -12.23 0.11 12.00
CA ARG A 25 -11.55 -0.16 10.73
C ARG A 25 -10.22 -0.86 11.01
N ALA A 26 -10.15 -2.13 10.67
CA ALA A 26 -8.91 -2.90 10.69
C ALA A 26 -8.44 -3.20 9.25
N GLY A 27 -7.13 -3.23 9.05
CA GLY A 27 -6.54 -3.62 7.78
C GLY A 27 -5.02 -3.75 7.86
N TYR A 28 -4.46 -4.46 6.90
CA TYR A 28 -3.02 -4.63 6.73
C TYR A 28 -2.63 -4.23 5.31
N ASN A 29 -1.56 -3.48 5.18
CA ASN A 29 -0.92 -3.23 3.90
C ASN A 29 0.49 -3.81 3.92
N PHE A 30 0.90 -4.30 2.78
CA PHE A 30 2.22 -4.87 2.57
C PHE A 30 2.79 -4.30 1.28
N ASN A 31 4.02 -3.79 1.37
CA ASN A 31 4.73 -3.17 0.27
C ASN A 31 6.11 -3.81 0.14
N ILE A 32 6.38 -4.46 -0.99
CA ILE A 32 7.69 -4.98 -1.34
C ILE A 32 8.24 -4.13 -2.48
N LEU A 33 9.39 -3.51 -2.26
CA LEU A 33 10.19 -2.88 -3.30
C LEU A 33 11.42 -3.75 -3.60
N ASN A 34 11.44 -4.30 -4.80
CA ASN A 34 12.62 -4.97 -5.34
C ASN A 34 13.36 -4.02 -6.27
N THR A 35 14.59 -3.66 -5.92
CA THR A 35 15.47 -2.87 -6.78
C THR A 35 16.60 -3.77 -7.27
N PHE A 36 16.75 -3.86 -8.59
CA PHE A 36 17.81 -4.58 -9.26
C PHE A 36 18.64 -3.59 -10.07
N GLN A 37 19.90 -3.41 -9.69
CA GLN A 37 20.82 -2.47 -10.34
C GLN A 37 21.95 -3.24 -11.03
N PRO A 38 21.76 -3.72 -12.27
CA PRO A 38 22.79 -4.48 -12.98
C PRO A 38 24.01 -3.64 -13.33
N ASN A 39 23.86 -2.31 -13.44
CA ASN A 39 24.95 -1.38 -13.68
C ASN A 39 24.62 -0.03 -13.01
N SER A 40 25.65 0.77 -12.70
CA SER A 40 25.52 2.16 -12.24
C SER A 40 24.53 3.00 -13.07
N LYS A 41 24.41 2.74 -14.37
CA LYS A 41 23.49 3.44 -15.28
C LYS A 41 22.09 2.85 -15.37
N LEU A 42 21.86 1.63 -14.90
CA LEU A 42 20.62 0.89 -15.13
C LEU A 42 20.06 0.42 -13.80
N SER A 43 18.83 0.84 -13.49
CA SER A 43 18.11 0.36 -12.31
C SER A 43 16.70 -0.06 -12.70
N LEU A 44 16.31 -1.25 -12.28
CA LEU A 44 14.95 -1.77 -12.37
C LEU A 44 14.34 -1.78 -10.98
N GLU A 45 13.18 -1.17 -10.81
CA GLU A 45 12.42 -1.12 -9.57
C GLU A 45 11.07 -1.80 -9.77
N ILE A 46 10.76 -2.79 -8.95
CA ILE A 46 9.51 -3.55 -8.98
C ILE A 46 8.81 -3.37 -7.62
N PRO A 47 7.98 -2.32 -7.47
CA PRO A 47 7.10 -2.17 -6.32
C PRO A 47 5.87 -3.09 -6.43
N ASN A 48 5.61 -3.86 -5.37
CA ASN A 48 4.42 -4.67 -5.19
C ASN A 48 3.70 -4.21 -3.93
N LEU A 49 2.44 -3.80 -4.09
CA LEU A 49 1.61 -3.26 -3.03
C LEU A 49 0.34 -4.10 -2.88
N TYR A 50 0.21 -4.73 -1.73
CA TYR A 50 -0.97 -5.47 -1.31
C TYR A 50 -1.71 -4.69 -0.21
N LYS A 51 -3.01 -4.50 -0.40
CA LYS A 51 -3.93 -3.93 0.60
C LYS A 51 -4.96 -4.99 0.94
N SER A 52 -5.04 -5.39 2.21
CA SER A 52 -6.01 -6.37 2.68
C SER A 52 -7.44 -5.84 2.58
N LYS A 53 -8.40 -6.78 2.65
CA LYS A 53 -9.81 -6.44 2.83
C LYS A 53 -9.98 -5.62 4.12
N ARG A 54 -10.82 -4.57 4.06
CA ARG A 54 -11.17 -3.73 5.22
C ARG A 54 -12.69 -3.70 5.36
N VAL A 55 -13.17 -3.92 6.58
CA VAL A 55 -14.59 -3.80 6.91
C VAL A 55 -14.84 -2.38 7.40
N VAL A 56 -15.84 -1.72 6.83
CA VAL A 56 -16.34 -0.40 7.25
C VAL A 56 -17.86 -0.52 7.39
N LEU A 57 -18.46 0.19 8.34
CA LEU A 57 -19.89 0.10 8.71
C LEU A 57 -20.86 0.04 7.53
N ALA A 58 -20.64 0.84 6.48
CA ALA A 58 -21.53 0.93 5.33
C ALA A 58 -21.02 0.16 4.09
N ARG A 59 -19.79 -0.36 4.12
CA ARG A 59 -19.18 -1.00 2.94
C ARG A 59 -17.99 -1.86 3.30
N THR A 60 -17.91 -3.02 2.66
CA THR A 60 -16.67 -3.78 2.60
C THR A 60 -15.77 -3.24 1.49
N ILE A 61 -14.54 -2.84 1.83
CA ILE A 61 -13.51 -2.54 0.84
C ILE A 61 -12.75 -3.84 0.58
N ASN A 62 -12.88 -4.38 -0.63
CA ASN A 62 -12.16 -5.58 -1.04
C ASN A 62 -10.65 -5.35 -1.06
N SER A 63 -9.89 -6.45 -0.94
CA SER A 63 -8.45 -6.42 -1.09
C SER A 63 -8.05 -5.91 -2.47
N LYS A 64 -6.93 -5.19 -2.54
CA LYS A 64 -6.35 -4.72 -3.80
C LYS A 64 -4.90 -5.15 -3.87
N TYR A 65 -4.50 -5.61 -5.04
CA TYR A 65 -3.12 -5.91 -5.37
C TYR A 65 -2.71 -5.00 -6.53
N HIS A 66 -1.57 -4.33 -6.37
CA HIS A 66 -0.96 -3.47 -7.38
C HIS A 66 0.49 -3.89 -7.53
N ALA A 67 0.93 -4.14 -8.75
CA ALA A 67 2.32 -4.41 -9.07
C ALA A 67 2.70 -3.49 -10.21
N ASP A 68 3.69 -2.64 -9.97
CA ASP A 68 4.24 -1.75 -10.99
C ASP A 68 5.69 -2.14 -11.26
N ALA A 69 6.21 -1.72 -12.41
CA ALA A 69 7.60 -1.88 -12.78
C ALA A 69 8.10 -0.56 -13.36
N ALA A 70 9.25 -0.10 -12.86
CA ALA A 70 9.90 1.12 -13.30
C ALA A 70 11.32 0.78 -13.75
N PHE A 71 11.68 1.24 -14.94
CA PHE A 71 13.03 1.11 -15.49
C PHE A 71 13.67 2.48 -15.57
N LYS A 72 14.84 2.64 -14.96
CA LYS A 72 15.61 3.88 -14.90
C LYS A 72 16.92 3.69 -15.65
N TYR A 73 17.20 4.63 -16.56
CA TYR A 73 18.47 4.71 -17.28
C TYR A 73 19.10 6.08 -17.04
N SER A 74 20.34 6.10 -16.53
CA SER A 74 21.13 7.33 -16.38
C SER A 74 21.99 7.56 -17.61
N LEU A 75 21.75 8.69 -18.28
CA LEU A 75 22.53 9.13 -19.44
C LEU A 75 23.89 9.71 -19.05
N TRP A 76 24.05 10.20 -17.82
CA TRP A 76 25.31 10.78 -17.34
C TRP A 76 26.03 9.84 -16.37
N ASN A 77 27.33 9.66 -16.63
CA ASN A 77 28.29 9.16 -15.66
C ASN A 77 28.53 10.30 -14.66
N ASN A 78 28.24 10.08 -13.39
CA ASN A 78 28.98 10.72 -12.33
C ASN A 78 29.53 9.62 -11.43
#